data_AF-G5H7C6-F1
#
_entry.id   AF-G5H7C6-F1
#
_cell.length_a   1.000
_cell.length_b   1.000
_cell.length_c   1.000
_cell.angle_alpha   90.00
_cell.angle_beta   90.00
_cell.angle_gamma   90.00
#
_symmetry.space_group_name_H-M   'P 1'
#
loop_
_entity.id
_entity.type
_entity.pdbx_description
1 polymer ?
#
loop_
_entity_poly.entity_id
_entity_poly.type
_entity_poly.pdbx_seq_one_letter_code
_entity_poly.pdbx_strand_id
1 'polypeptide(L)'
;MESKFFTFVRPYLDYIDSGRFFRQPFCWLYSVLAVLNLLFPLIVLAQSCRLGVFHAGGKVVIAFIIAFLVLALGGWISFQIWWNRKNRIMQSSKQGDDFIAIPVFSDFIQTAGEWAGTWIAVVGGLLSLLLSLILGDDMFLMNRALGFGFLDFSFMGIVLFPIYGFLIVIVARVVAEVYRALAAIANNTKKS
;
A
#
# COMPACT_ATOMS: atom_id res chain seq x y z
N MET A 1 49.93 3.66 -11.36
CA MET A 1 49.44 4.97 -10.89
C MET A 1 47.92 4.91 -10.85
N GLU A 2 47.32 4.69 -9.68
CA GLU A 2 45.86 4.83 -9.54
C GLU A 2 45.51 6.30 -9.78
N SER A 3 44.77 6.58 -10.85
CA SER A 3 44.40 7.95 -11.16
C SER A 3 43.46 8.47 -10.07
N LYS A 4 43.81 9.61 -9.46
CA LYS A 4 43.00 10.33 -8.45
C LYS A 4 41.55 10.62 -8.90
N PHE A 5 41.27 10.47 -10.18
CA PHE A 5 39.94 10.56 -10.80
C PHE A 5 38.96 9.48 -10.31
N PHE A 6 39.40 8.23 -10.14
CA PHE A 6 38.53 7.16 -9.65
C PHE A 6 38.30 7.24 -8.14
N THR A 7 39.14 7.95 -7.39
CA THR A 7 38.99 8.12 -5.93
C THR A 7 37.74 8.91 -5.56
N PHE A 8 37.27 9.79 -6.44
CA PHE A 8 36.04 10.57 -6.23
C PHE A 8 34.76 9.78 -6.46
N VAL A 9 34.82 8.79 -7.35
CA VAL A 9 33.66 7.96 -7.76
C VAL A 9 33.59 6.66 -6.94
N ARG A 10 34.71 6.22 -6.34
CA ARG A 10 34.79 5.04 -5.46
C ARG A 10 33.73 5.01 -4.35
N PRO A 11 33.47 6.08 -3.57
CA PRO A 11 32.44 6.06 -2.54
C PRO A 11 31.02 5.83 -3.09
N TYR A 12 30.76 6.33 -4.32
CA TYR A 12 29.48 6.15 -5.01
C TYR A 12 29.34 4.73 -5.58
N LEU A 13 30.41 4.17 -6.15
CA LEU A 13 30.45 2.78 -6.62
C LEU A 13 30.34 1.80 -5.44
N ASP A 14 31.06 2.03 -4.35
CA ASP A 14 30.96 1.24 -3.11
C ASP A 14 29.54 1.32 -2.50
N TYR A 15 28.84 2.44 -2.68
CA TYR A 15 27.45 2.59 -2.25
C TYR A 15 26.46 1.77 -3.10
N ILE A 16 26.72 1.67 -4.41
CA ILE A 16 25.96 0.81 -5.34
C ILE A 16 26.28 -0.67 -5.08
N ASP A 17 27.56 -1.01 -5.01
CA ASP A 17 28.06 -2.39 -4.87
C ASP A 17 27.75 -2.98 -3.49
N SER A 18 27.61 -2.14 -2.45
CA SER A 18 27.15 -2.59 -1.11
C SER A 18 25.65 -2.90 -1.03
N GLY A 19 24.89 -2.73 -2.12
CA GLY A 19 23.44 -2.97 -2.17
C GLY A 19 22.59 -1.97 -1.37
N ARG A 20 23.23 -0.97 -0.72
CA ARG A 20 22.54 0.10 0.02
C ARG A 20 21.74 1.02 -0.90
N PHE A 21 22.20 1.20 -2.13
CA PHE A 21 21.49 1.91 -3.18
C PHE A 21 20.08 1.37 -3.43
N PHE A 22 19.85 0.06 -3.30
CA PHE A 22 18.51 -0.52 -3.49
C PHE A 22 17.69 -0.54 -2.20
N ARG A 23 18.31 -0.67 -1.03
CA ARG A 23 17.57 -0.76 0.25
C ARG A 23 17.06 0.59 0.75
N GLN A 24 17.87 1.65 0.66
CA GLN A 24 17.51 2.97 1.21
C GLN A 24 16.32 3.61 0.50
N PRO A 25 16.24 3.65 -0.85
CA PRO A 25 15.08 4.21 -1.55
C PRO A 25 13.79 3.46 -1.27
N PHE A 26 13.81 2.12 -1.21
CA PHE A 26 12.62 1.34 -0.84
C PHE A 26 12.21 1.58 0.62
N CYS A 27 13.17 1.75 1.53
CA CYS A 27 12.88 2.11 2.91
C CYS A 27 12.22 3.50 3.03
N TRP A 28 12.68 4.48 2.24
CA TRP A 28 12.03 5.79 2.12
C TRP A 28 10.65 5.68 1.50
N LEU A 29 10.49 4.90 0.42
CA LEU A 29 9.21 4.66 -0.23
C LEU A 29 8.18 4.07 0.75
N TYR A 30 8.56 3.03 1.50
CA TYR A 30 7.70 2.45 2.54
C TYR A 30 7.31 3.47 3.61
N SER A 31 8.26 4.32 4.02
CA SER A 31 7.99 5.37 5.01
C SER A 31 7.01 6.41 4.48
N VAL A 32 7.18 6.84 3.22
CA VAL A 32 6.29 7.79 2.55
C VAL A 32 4.89 7.18 2.40
N LEU A 33 4.78 5.94 1.92
CA LEU A 33 3.49 5.25 1.79
C LEU A 33 2.79 5.08 3.13
N ALA A 34 3.52 4.77 4.21
CA ALA A 34 2.96 4.70 5.56
C ALA A 34 2.35 6.05 5.98
N VAL A 35 3.09 7.15 5.84
CA VAL A 35 2.62 8.50 6.21
C VAL A 35 1.44 8.94 5.34
N LEU A 36 1.47 8.66 4.03
CA LEU A 36 0.37 8.98 3.12
C LEU A 36 -0.93 8.29 3.53
N ASN A 37 -0.87 7.05 4.02
CA ASN A 37 -2.05 6.33 4.52
C ASN A 37 -2.68 7.00 5.77
N LEU A 38 -1.89 7.69 6.59
CA LEU A 38 -2.42 8.49 7.72
C LEU A 38 -2.99 9.84 7.28
N LEU A 39 -2.42 10.44 6.22
CA LEU A 39 -2.91 11.69 5.67
C LEU A 39 -4.21 11.51 4.87
N PHE A 40 -4.42 10.32 4.29
CA PHE A 40 -5.57 10.03 3.44
C PHE A 40 -6.92 10.31 4.12
N PRO A 41 -7.22 9.80 5.32
CA PRO A 41 -8.45 10.17 6.04
C PRO A 41 -8.61 11.67 6.25
N LEU A 42 -7.53 12.39 6.59
CA LEU A 42 -7.57 13.84 6.80
C LEU A 42 -7.89 14.61 5.52
N ILE A 43 -7.38 14.16 4.38
CA ILE A 43 -7.70 14.72 3.06
C ILE A 43 -9.19 14.52 2.75
N VAL A 44 -9.71 13.31 2.99
CA VAL A 44 -11.15 13.01 2.81
C VAL A 44 -12.01 13.90 3.72
N LEU A 45 -11.59 14.15 4.95
CA LEU A 45 -12.28 15.07 5.86
C LEU A 45 -12.30 16.51 5.32
N ALA A 46 -11.14 17.02 4.89
CA ALA A 46 -11.04 18.36 4.33
C ALA A 46 -11.90 18.53 3.06
N GLN A 47 -11.91 17.52 2.18
CA GLN A 47 -12.76 17.49 0.99
C GLN A 47 -14.25 17.46 1.35
N SER A 48 -14.62 16.68 2.36
CA SER A 48 -16.01 16.56 2.81
C SER A 48 -16.54 17.85 3.43
N CYS A 49 -15.70 18.60 4.15
CA CYS A 49 -16.02 19.95 4.61
C CYS A 49 -16.31 20.89 3.44
N ARG A 50 -15.48 20.86 2.39
CA ARG A 50 -15.64 21.72 1.20
C ARG A 50 -16.89 21.39 0.39
N LEU A 51 -17.30 20.12 0.35
CA LEU A 51 -18.49 19.67 -0.36
C LEU A 51 -19.79 19.89 0.43
N GLY A 52 -19.72 20.46 1.64
CA GLY A 52 -20.90 20.78 2.43
C GLY A 52 -21.61 19.57 3.02
N VAL A 53 -20.94 18.42 3.18
CA VAL A 53 -21.52 17.18 3.73
C VAL A 53 -22.16 17.41 5.10
N PHE A 54 -21.55 18.28 5.92
CA PHE A 54 -22.04 18.66 7.25
C PHE A 54 -23.34 19.50 7.24
N HIS A 55 -23.75 20.00 6.07
CA HIS A 55 -24.98 20.77 5.87
C HIS A 55 -26.05 19.99 5.09
N ALA A 56 -25.73 18.80 4.57
CA ALA A 56 -26.59 18.01 3.67
C ALA A 56 -27.68 17.17 4.38
N GLY A 57 -27.80 17.29 5.70
CA GLY A 57 -28.81 16.61 6.53
C GLY A 57 -28.22 15.57 7.48
N GLY A 58 -28.83 15.41 8.66
CA GLY A 58 -28.27 14.61 9.77
C GLY A 58 -27.96 13.14 9.41
N LYS A 59 -28.77 12.53 8.54
CA LYS A 59 -28.55 11.17 8.02
C LYS A 59 -27.19 11.04 7.29
N VAL A 60 -26.87 12.01 6.43
CA VAL A 60 -25.62 12.05 5.66
C VAL A 60 -24.42 12.31 6.58
N VAL A 61 -24.60 13.20 7.57
CA VAL A 61 -23.54 13.50 8.56
C VAL A 61 -23.19 12.27 9.38
N ILE A 62 -24.19 11.53 9.87
CA ILE A 62 -23.97 10.29 10.64
C ILE A 62 -23.28 9.23 9.77
N ALA A 63 -23.75 9.03 8.54
CA ALA A 63 -23.13 8.11 7.60
C ALA A 63 -21.66 8.47 7.33
N PHE A 64 -21.36 9.77 7.19
CA PHE A 64 -20.00 10.26 6.96
C PHE A 64 -19.10 10.03 8.18
N ILE A 65 -19.56 10.30 9.40
CA ILE A 65 -18.78 10.07 10.62
C ILE A 65 -18.41 8.60 10.74
N ILE A 66 -19.36 7.69 10.50
CA ILE A 66 -19.13 6.24 10.55
C ILE A 66 -18.13 5.83 9.45
N ALA A 67 -18.34 6.30 8.21
CA ALA A 67 -17.43 6.02 7.11
C ALA A 67 -16.01 6.54 7.37
N PHE A 68 -15.90 7.73 7.95
CA PHE A 68 -14.63 8.34 8.34
C PHE A 68 -13.91 7.51 9.41
N LEU A 69 -14.62 6.97 10.40
CA LEU A 69 -14.03 6.06 11.40
C LEU A 69 -13.47 4.79 10.74
N VAL A 70 -14.22 4.20 9.80
CA VAL A 70 -13.74 3.04 9.03
C VAL A 70 -12.49 3.39 8.21
N LEU A 71 -12.48 4.55 7.55
CA LEU A 71 -11.32 5.04 6.80
C LEU A 71 -10.11 5.34 7.70
N ALA A 72 -10.32 5.91 8.89
CA ALA A 72 -9.25 6.18 9.85
C ALA A 72 -8.64 4.89 10.37
N LEU A 73 -9.48 3.89 10.71
CA LEU A 73 -9.02 2.56 11.10
C LEU A 73 -8.29 1.84 9.97
N GLY A 74 -8.81 1.91 8.75
CA GLY A 74 -8.14 1.39 7.56
C GLY A 74 -6.77 2.04 7.37
N GLY A 75 -6.71 3.37 7.45
CA GLY A 75 -5.48 4.17 7.31
C GLY A 75 -4.44 3.80 8.37
N TRP A 76 -4.89 3.58 9.60
CA TRP A 76 -4.03 3.12 10.70
C TRP A 76 -3.48 1.70 10.46
N ILE A 77 -4.34 0.74 10.09
CA ILE A 77 -3.91 -0.64 9.76
C ILE A 77 -2.90 -0.60 8.60
N SER A 78 -3.15 0.23 7.60
CA SER A 78 -2.26 0.39 6.45
C SER A 78 -0.90 0.97 6.85
N PHE A 79 -0.89 1.99 7.71
CA PHE A 79 0.32 2.51 8.30
C PHE A 79 1.12 1.39 8.99
N GLN A 80 0.47 0.54 9.78
CA GLN A 80 1.14 -0.57 10.47
C GLN A 80 1.76 -1.58 9.49
N ILE A 81 1.07 -1.94 8.40
CA ILE A 81 1.59 -2.86 7.39
C ILE A 81 2.88 -2.32 6.78
N TRP A 82 2.87 -1.07 6.32
CA TRP A 82 4.03 -0.43 5.69
C TRP A 82 5.15 -0.17 6.70
N TRP A 83 4.84 0.36 7.88
CA TRP A 83 5.83 0.73 8.89
C TRP A 83 6.53 -0.49 9.51
N ASN A 84 5.80 -1.55 9.82
CA ASN A 84 6.38 -2.77 10.40
C ASN A 84 7.31 -3.48 9.39
N ARG A 85 6.96 -3.45 8.10
CA ARG A 85 7.74 -4.15 7.05
C ARG A 85 8.94 -3.36 6.54
N LYS A 86 8.99 -2.05 6.76
CA LYS A 86 10.17 -1.22 6.51
C LYS A 86 11.43 -1.82 7.13
N ASN A 87 11.34 -2.28 8.39
CA ASN A 87 12.48 -2.83 9.12
C ASN A 87 12.97 -4.17 8.54
N ARG A 88 12.07 -4.95 7.93
CA ARG A 88 12.38 -6.23 7.30
C ARG A 88 13.23 -6.05 6.04
N ILE A 89 13.01 -4.97 5.27
CA ILE A 89 13.80 -4.64 4.06
C ILE A 89 15.26 -4.29 4.40
N MET A 90 15.50 -3.72 5.58
CA MET A 90 16.87 -3.45 6.02
C MET A 90 17.63 -4.72 6.37
N GLN A 91 16.91 -5.79 6.75
CA GLN A 91 17.47 -7.08 7.19
C GLN A 91 17.42 -8.18 6.11
N SER A 92 16.62 -8.03 5.04
CA SER A 92 16.36 -9.08 4.04
C SER A 92 17.51 -9.36 3.08
N SER A 93 18.72 -8.87 3.35
CA SER A 93 19.87 -9.09 2.49
C SER A 93 21.14 -9.24 3.32
N LYS A 94 21.58 -10.48 3.43
CA LYS A 94 22.88 -10.85 3.99
C LYS A 94 23.98 -10.26 3.11
N GLN A 95 25.07 -9.80 3.70
CA GLN A 95 26.28 -9.41 2.96
C GLN A 95 26.74 -10.61 2.12
N GLY A 96 26.73 -10.49 0.78
CA GLY A 96 27.28 -11.48 -0.15
C GLY A 96 26.34 -12.10 -1.19
N ASP A 97 25.07 -11.68 -1.30
CA ASP A 97 24.20 -12.12 -2.41
C ASP A 97 24.35 -11.19 -3.64
N ASP A 98 24.59 -11.77 -4.82
CA ASP A 98 24.73 -11.03 -6.10
C ASP A 98 23.41 -10.38 -6.58
N PHE A 99 22.26 -10.97 -6.23
CA PHE A 99 20.94 -10.48 -6.63
C PHE A 99 20.18 -9.85 -5.44
N ILE A 100 20.56 -8.63 -5.07
CA ILE A 100 19.95 -7.89 -3.94
C ILE A 100 18.62 -7.22 -4.33
N ALA A 101 18.45 -6.84 -5.60
CA ALA A 101 17.29 -6.04 -6.04
C ALA A 101 15.99 -6.86 -6.22
N ILE A 102 16.09 -8.11 -6.70
CA ILE A 102 14.92 -8.96 -6.99
C ILE A 102 14.15 -9.35 -5.71
N PRO A 103 14.80 -9.77 -4.61
CA PRO A 103 14.10 -10.06 -3.35
C PRO A 103 13.42 -8.84 -2.74
N VAL A 104 14.09 -7.67 -2.79
CA VAL A 104 13.54 -6.39 -2.27
C VAL A 104 12.30 -5.97 -3.06
N PHE A 105 12.33 -6.11 -4.39
CA PHE A 105 11.17 -5.79 -5.23
C PHE A 105 10.01 -6.78 -5.05
N SER A 106 10.32 -8.07 -4.87
CA SER A 106 9.31 -9.09 -4.54
C SER A 106 8.60 -8.79 -3.22
N ASP A 107 9.36 -8.42 -2.18
CA ASP A 107 8.81 -7.98 -0.88
C ASP A 107 7.89 -6.77 -1.03
N PHE A 108 8.24 -5.84 -1.93
CA PHE A 108 7.41 -4.69 -2.28
C PHE A 108 6.11 -5.09 -2.95
N ILE A 109 6.15 -5.91 -4.01
CA ILE A 109 4.94 -6.38 -4.71
C ILE A 109 4.00 -7.09 -3.73
N GLN A 110 4.54 -7.99 -2.91
CA GLN A 110 3.73 -8.71 -1.93
C GLN A 110 3.09 -7.73 -0.92
N THR A 111 3.85 -6.78 -0.40
CA THR A 111 3.33 -5.82 0.59
C THR A 111 2.30 -4.88 -0.04
N ALA A 112 2.52 -4.42 -1.27
CA ALA A 112 1.59 -3.58 -2.00
C ALA A 112 0.27 -4.31 -2.27
N GLY A 113 0.33 -5.58 -2.70
CA GLY A 113 -0.85 -6.40 -2.94
C GLY A 113 -1.61 -6.77 -1.68
N GLU A 114 -0.92 -7.12 -0.60
CA GLU A 114 -1.56 -7.37 0.70
C GLU A 114 -2.22 -6.11 1.25
N TRP A 115 -1.54 -4.97 1.18
CA TRP A 115 -2.13 -3.68 1.56
C TRP A 115 -3.36 -3.32 0.72
N ALA A 116 -3.22 -3.30 -0.61
CA ALA A 116 -4.31 -2.92 -1.50
C ALA A 116 -5.49 -3.89 -1.43
N GLY A 117 -5.20 -5.20 -1.36
CA GLY A 117 -6.20 -6.24 -1.26
C GLY A 117 -6.96 -6.19 0.08
N THR A 118 -6.26 -6.03 1.21
CA THR A 118 -6.91 -5.83 2.51
C THR A 118 -7.71 -4.53 2.56
N TRP A 119 -7.20 -3.45 1.97
CA TRP A 119 -7.93 -2.18 1.89
C TRP A 119 -9.24 -2.35 1.13
N ILE A 120 -9.19 -2.90 -0.08
CA ILE A 120 -10.38 -3.10 -0.91
C ILE A 120 -11.35 -4.06 -0.22
N ALA A 121 -10.88 -5.22 0.28
CA ALA A 121 -11.76 -6.20 0.93
C ALA A 121 -12.45 -5.66 2.19
N VAL A 122 -11.67 -5.10 3.12
CA VAL A 122 -12.16 -4.75 4.45
C VAL A 122 -12.78 -3.36 4.44
N VAL A 123 -12.03 -2.34 3.99
CA VAL A 123 -12.52 -0.95 3.98
C VAL A 123 -13.62 -0.81 2.93
N GLY A 124 -13.41 -1.32 1.72
CA GLY A 124 -14.43 -1.30 0.66
C GLY A 124 -15.69 -2.07 1.06
N GLY A 125 -15.55 -3.30 1.56
CA GLY A 125 -16.69 -4.12 2.01
C GLY A 125 -17.48 -3.48 3.15
N LEU A 126 -16.80 -3.00 4.21
CA LEU A 126 -17.45 -2.36 5.35
C LEU A 126 -18.14 -1.04 4.97
N LEU A 127 -17.50 -0.22 4.14
CA LEU A 127 -18.12 1.01 3.63
C LEU A 127 -19.34 0.69 2.77
N SER A 128 -19.25 -0.31 1.88
CA SER A 128 -20.38 -0.74 1.06
C SER A 128 -21.57 -1.16 1.92
N LEU A 129 -21.33 -1.93 2.98
CA LEU A 129 -22.36 -2.39 3.91
C LEU A 129 -22.99 -1.23 4.68
N LEU A 130 -22.16 -0.39 5.33
CA LEU A 130 -22.63 0.68 6.21
C LEU A 130 -23.34 1.79 5.43
N LEU A 131 -22.79 2.18 4.28
CA LEU A 131 -23.37 3.23 3.46
C LEU A 131 -24.64 2.77 2.76
N SER A 132 -24.70 1.53 2.22
CA SER A 132 -25.93 1.02 1.60
C SER A 132 -27.05 0.89 2.62
N LEU A 133 -26.73 0.49 3.86
CA LEU A 133 -27.71 0.38 4.94
C LEU A 133 -28.26 1.74 5.38
N ILE A 134 -27.39 2.75 5.52
CA ILE A 134 -27.79 4.05 6.05
C ILE A 134 -28.41 4.93 4.96
N LEU A 135 -27.80 5.01 3.78
CA LEU A 135 -28.20 5.98 2.74
C LEU A 135 -29.21 5.40 1.75
N GLY A 136 -29.21 4.09 1.49
CA GLY A 136 -30.08 3.50 0.47
C GLY A 136 -29.78 4.08 -0.91
N ASP A 137 -30.75 4.78 -1.50
CA ASP A 137 -30.61 5.39 -2.83
C ASP A 137 -29.84 6.73 -2.84
N ASP A 138 -29.62 7.36 -1.67
CA ASP A 138 -28.98 8.69 -1.54
C ASP A 138 -27.43 8.67 -1.62
N MET A 139 -26.83 7.67 -2.27
CA MET A 139 -25.38 7.42 -2.20
C MET A 139 -24.51 8.34 -3.05
N PHE A 140 -25.11 9.08 -4.00
CA PHE A 140 -24.36 9.90 -4.96
C PHE A 140 -23.47 10.96 -4.30
N LEU A 141 -24.01 11.68 -3.31
CA LEU A 141 -23.30 12.75 -2.62
C LEU A 141 -22.19 12.19 -1.71
N MET A 142 -22.41 11.02 -1.12
CA MET A 142 -21.42 10.33 -0.29
C MET A 142 -20.26 9.79 -1.11
N ASN A 143 -20.52 9.21 -2.28
CA ASN A 143 -19.47 8.65 -3.12
C ASN A 143 -18.48 9.74 -3.57
N ARG A 144 -19.00 10.93 -3.88
CA ARG A 144 -18.18 12.11 -4.20
C ARG A 144 -17.41 12.66 -2.99
N ALA A 145 -17.99 12.60 -1.79
CA ALA A 145 -17.36 13.05 -0.55
C ALA A 145 -16.17 12.18 -0.14
N LEU A 146 -16.30 10.86 -0.29
CA LEU A 146 -15.25 9.90 0.05
C LEU A 146 -14.10 9.88 -0.98
N GLY A 147 -14.26 10.55 -2.13
CA GLY A 147 -13.23 10.67 -3.16
C GLY A 147 -13.04 9.40 -4.01
N PHE A 148 -13.89 8.40 -3.83
CA PHE A 148 -13.84 7.13 -4.56
C PHE A 148 -14.86 7.08 -5.71
N GLY A 149 -14.96 8.13 -6.53
CA GLY A 149 -15.94 8.19 -7.62
C GLY A 149 -15.82 7.10 -8.71
N PHE A 150 -14.82 6.23 -8.61
CA PHE A 150 -14.61 5.04 -9.45
C PHE A 150 -15.06 3.73 -8.79
N LEU A 151 -15.45 3.74 -7.51
CA LEU A 151 -15.94 2.57 -6.77
C LEU A 151 -17.43 2.75 -6.48
N ASP A 152 -18.24 1.85 -7.00
CA ASP A 152 -19.67 1.81 -6.70
C ASP A 152 -19.91 1.05 -5.40
N PHE A 153 -19.95 1.79 -4.28
CA PHE A 153 -20.48 1.28 -3.03
C PHE A 153 -21.96 0.96 -3.22
N SER A 154 -22.29 -0.32 -3.17
CA SER A 154 -23.64 -0.84 -3.42
C SER A 154 -23.84 -2.12 -2.61
N PHE A 155 -25.06 -2.64 -2.58
CA PHE A 155 -25.29 -3.97 -2.00
C PHE A 155 -24.42 -5.05 -2.67
N MET A 156 -24.16 -4.92 -3.98
CA MET A 156 -23.27 -5.84 -4.70
C MET A 156 -21.81 -5.71 -4.25
N GLY A 157 -21.38 -4.49 -3.91
CA GLY A 157 -20.05 -4.21 -3.36
C GLY A 157 -19.74 -4.98 -2.07
N ILE A 158 -20.74 -5.31 -1.25
CA ILE A 158 -20.56 -6.10 -0.02
C ILE A 158 -19.91 -7.46 -0.31
N VAL A 159 -20.27 -8.07 -1.44
CA VAL A 159 -19.73 -9.38 -1.86
C VAL A 159 -18.51 -9.21 -2.77
N LEU A 160 -18.56 -8.24 -3.69
CA LEU A 160 -17.51 -8.06 -4.69
C LEU A 160 -16.20 -7.53 -4.10
N PHE A 161 -16.24 -6.60 -3.14
CA PHE A 161 -15.02 -6.02 -2.58
C PHE A 161 -14.15 -7.07 -1.86
N PRO A 162 -14.68 -7.98 -1.03
CA PRO A 162 -13.92 -9.11 -0.49
C PRO A 162 -13.30 -10.00 -1.57
N ILE A 163 -14.05 -10.32 -2.64
CA ILE A 163 -13.55 -11.16 -3.75
C ILE A 163 -12.39 -10.45 -4.48
N TYR A 164 -12.57 -9.18 -4.85
CA TYR A 164 -11.54 -8.39 -5.50
C TYR A 164 -10.30 -8.26 -4.64
N GLY A 165 -10.47 -7.95 -3.35
CA GLY A 165 -9.35 -7.84 -2.42
C GLY A 165 -8.59 -9.16 -2.28
N PHE A 166 -9.30 -10.28 -2.15
CA PHE A 166 -8.69 -11.61 -2.09
C PHE A 166 -7.89 -11.95 -3.36
N LEU A 167 -8.45 -11.71 -4.54
CA LEU A 167 -7.78 -11.96 -5.81
C LEU A 167 -6.50 -11.11 -5.94
N ILE A 168 -6.55 -9.84 -5.54
CA ILE A 168 -5.37 -8.95 -5.54
C ILE A 168 -4.27 -9.52 -4.64
N VAL A 169 -4.61 -9.96 -3.42
CA VAL A 169 -3.64 -10.57 -2.50
C VAL A 169 -3.01 -11.82 -3.11
N ILE A 170 -3.80 -12.72 -3.67
CA ILE A 170 -3.29 -13.96 -4.27
C ILE A 170 -2.37 -13.67 -5.44
N VAL A 171 -2.81 -12.84 -6.39
CA VAL A 171 -2.02 -12.56 -7.60
C VAL A 171 -0.70 -11.92 -7.22
N ALA A 172 -0.72 -10.92 -6.34
CA ALA A 172 0.52 -10.27 -5.89
C ALA A 172 1.46 -11.24 -5.16
N ARG A 173 0.90 -12.17 -4.37
CA ARG A 173 1.68 -13.18 -3.66
C ARG A 173 2.33 -14.17 -4.63
N VAL A 174 1.58 -14.69 -5.60
CA VAL A 174 2.12 -15.59 -6.63
C VAL A 174 3.23 -14.91 -7.42
N VAL A 175 3.02 -13.66 -7.86
CA VAL A 175 4.04 -12.88 -8.57
C VAL A 175 5.30 -12.71 -7.72
N ALA A 176 5.14 -12.34 -6.44
CA ALA A 176 6.26 -12.20 -5.52
C ALA A 176 7.04 -13.52 -5.32
N GLU A 177 6.33 -14.64 -5.16
CA GLU A 177 6.93 -15.97 -5.00
C GLU A 177 7.71 -16.41 -6.24
N VAL A 178 7.19 -16.16 -7.45
CA VAL A 178 7.90 -16.43 -8.72
C VAL A 178 9.22 -15.65 -8.79
N TYR A 179 9.22 -14.36 -8.44
CA TYR A 179 10.45 -13.56 -8.42
C TYR A 179 11.48 -14.08 -7.41
N ARG A 180 11.05 -14.52 -6.21
CA ARG A 180 11.97 -15.12 -5.22
C ARG A 180 12.53 -16.45 -5.70
N ALA A 181 11.70 -17.30 -6.32
CA ALA A 181 12.14 -18.58 -6.87
C ALA A 181 13.20 -18.37 -7.97
N LEU A 182 12.99 -17.41 -8.88
CA LEU A 182 13.96 -17.05 -9.91
C LEU A 182 15.28 -16.56 -9.32
N ALA A 183 15.23 -15.69 -8.30
CA ALA A 183 16.43 -15.21 -7.61
C ALA A 183 17.19 -16.36 -6.91
N ALA A 184 16.47 -17.29 -6.28
CA ALA A 184 17.07 -18.46 -5.62
C ALA A 184 17.76 -19.41 -6.62
N ILE A 185 17.13 -19.67 -7.78
CA ILE A 185 17.71 -20.50 -8.85
C ILE A 185 18.98 -19.83 -9.40
N ALA A 186 18.93 -18.53 -9.68
CA ALA A 186 20.07 -17.77 -10.21
C ALA A 186 21.25 -17.74 -9.22
N ASN A 187 20.98 -17.62 -7.92
CA ASN A 187 22.02 -17.66 -6.89
C ASN A 187 22.65 -19.06 -6.72
N ASN A 188 21.85 -20.12 -6.82
CA ASN A 188 22.35 -21.49 -6.62
C ASN A 188 23.10 -22.05 -7.84
N THR A 189 22.70 -21.69 -9.05
CA THR A 189 23.36 -22.14 -10.29
C THR A 189 24.77 -21.56 -10.49
N LYS A 190 25.08 -20.45 -9.82
CA LYS A 190 26.44 -19.86 -9.80
C LYS A 190 27.41 -20.51 -8.81
N LYS A 191 26.93 -21.27 -7.82
CA LYS A 191 27.79 -21.95 -6.83
C LYS A 191 28.30 -23.31 -7.31
N SER A 192 27.86 -23.78 -8.48
CA SER A 192 28.30 -25.03 -9.10
C SER A 192 29.35 -24.80 -10.18
#